data_AF-A0AAW1JZ98-F1
#
_entry.id   AF-A0AAW1JZ98-F1
#
_cell.length_a   1.000
_cell.length_b   1.000
_cell.length_c   1.000
_cell.angle_alpha   90.00
_cell.angle_beta   90.00
_cell.angle_gamma   90.00
#
_symmetry.space_group_name_H-M   'P 1'
#
loop_
_entity.id
_entity.type
_entity.pdbx_description
1 polymer ?
#
loop_
_entity_poly.entity_id
_entity_poly.type
_entity_poly.pdbx_seq_one_letter_code
_entity_poly.pdbx_strand_id
1 'polypeptide(L)'
;MSLLELQIPYSHTLKYLGILIDKHVTFRAMTANNVNKVIALMKTYRYILLHRGLNMEVKILLYKSILMPVLFYGAAIWANATARHIRKLQVQQNKCS
;
A
#
# COMPACT_ATOMS: atom_id res chain seq x y z
N MET A 1 36.91 -3.65 18.50
CA MET A 1 35.47 -4.01 18.35
C MET A 1 35.19 -4.15 16.85
N SER A 2 35.19 -5.38 16.37
CA SER A 2 35.07 -5.77 14.96
C SER A 2 33.60 -5.86 14.54
N LEU A 3 33.06 -4.81 13.94
CA LEU A 3 31.69 -4.77 13.40
C LEU A 3 31.60 -5.19 11.91
N LEU A 4 32.63 -5.84 11.35
CA LEU A 4 32.85 -5.90 9.90
C LEU A 4 32.98 -7.31 9.29
N GLU A 5 32.43 -8.35 9.93
CA GLU A 5 32.48 -9.72 9.39
C GLU A 5 31.12 -10.43 9.32
N LEU A 6 30.02 -9.68 9.27
CA LEU A 6 28.74 -10.28 8.92
C LEU A 6 28.71 -10.52 7.41
N GLN A 7 29.05 -11.74 6.99
CA GLN A 7 28.73 -12.24 5.64
C GLN A 7 27.22 -12.14 5.46
N ILE A 8 26.77 -11.11 4.76
CA ILE A 8 25.37 -10.96 4.38
C ILE A 8 25.11 -12.01 3.30
N PRO A 9 24.26 -13.03 3.54
CA PRO A 9 23.95 -14.01 2.51
C PRO A 9 23.30 -13.28 1.33
N TYR A 10 23.78 -13.57 0.11
CA TYR A 10 23.20 -13.04 -1.12
C TYR A 10 21.78 -13.59 -1.31
N SER A 11 20.81 -12.89 -0.75
CA SER A 11 19.39 -13.12 -0.99
C SER A 11 18.92 -12.23 -2.12
N HIS A 12 18.11 -12.78 -3.03
CA HIS A 12 17.47 -12.00 -4.09
C HIS A 12 16.44 -10.99 -3.56
N THR A 13 16.09 -11.11 -2.28
CA THR A 13 15.10 -10.30 -1.57
C THR A 13 15.66 -9.86 -0.22
N LEU A 14 15.78 -8.56 -0.02
CA LEU A 14 16.28 -7.94 1.21
C LEU A 14 15.12 -7.29 1.97
N LYS A 15 14.97 -7.59 3.26
CA LYS A 15 13.96 -6.97 4.11
C LYS A 15 14.59 -5.81 4.89
N TYR A 16 14.24 -4.57 4.54
CA TYR A 16 14.71 -3.36 5.21
C TYR A 16 13.54 -2.56 5.75
N LEU A 17 13.51 -2.21 7.04
CA LEU A 17 12.40 -1.46 7.66
C LEU A 17 11.00 -2.06 7.41
N GLY A 18 10.92 -3.40 7.28
CA GLY A 18 9.67 -4.09 6.94
C GLY A 18 9.31 -4.07 5.44
N ILE A 19 10.13 -3.45 4.60
CA ILE A 19 10.02 -3.37 3.14
C ILE A 19 10.82 -4.50 2.51
N LEU A 20 10.21 -5.24 1.58
CA LEU A 20 10.91 -6.22 0.75
C LEU A 20 11.43 -5.53 -0.52
N ILE A 21 12.75 -5.39 -0.57
CA ILE A 21 13.52 -4.88 -1.70
C ILE A 21 13.93 -6.09 -2.54
N ASP A 22 13.34 -6.22 -3.73
CA ASP A 22 13.74 -7.22 -4.74
C ASP A 22 15.02 -6.74 -5.44
N LYS A 23 15.79 -7.65 -6.06
CA LYS A 23 17.05 -7.35 -6.76
C LYS A 23 16.93 -6.23 -7.80
N HIS A 24 15.75 -6.08 -8.38
CA HIS A 24 15.44 -5.07 -9.40
C HIS A 24 14.78 -3.81 -8.81
N VAL A 25 14.63 -3.73 -7.49
CA VAL A 25 13.97 -2.62 -6.78
C VAL A 25 12.58 -2.31 -7.36
N THR A 26 11.92 -3.32 -7.94
CA THR A 26 10.62 -3.17 -8.60
C THR A 26 9.46 -3.15 -7.61
N PHE A 27 9.73 -3.48 -6.33
CA PHE A 27 8.77 -3.52 -5.21
C PHE A 27 7.46 -4.24 -5.54
N ARG A 28 7.49 -5.20 -6.49
CA ARG A 28 6.27 -5.80 -7.06
C ARG A 28 5.48 -6.57 -6.02
N ALA A 29 6.16 -7.39 -5.22
CA ALA A 29 5.56 -8.14 -4.12
C ALA A 29 4.91 -7.21 -3.07
N MET A 30 5.59 -6.10 -2.74
CA MET A 30 5.08 -5.14 -1.78
C MET A 30 3.89 -4.34 -2.32
N THR A 31 3.92 -3.97 -3.60
CA THR A 31 2.81 -3.32 -4.28
C THR A 31 1.58 -4.22 -4.30
N ALA A 32 1.75 -5.51 -4.61
CA ALA A 32 0.66 -6.48 -4.55
C ALA A 32 0.10 -6.63 -3.12
N ASN A 33 0.95 -6.73 -2.10
CA ASN A 33 0.52 -6.83 -0.71
C ASN A 33 -0.24 -5.58 -0.24
N ASN A 34 0.26 -4.40 -0.56
CA ASN A 34 -0.40 -3.15 -0.20
C ASN A 34 -1.71 -2.95 -0.97
N VAL A 35 -1.80 -3.32 -2.25
CA VAL A 35 -3.06 -3.37 -3.01
C VAL A 35 -4.06 -4.28 -2.31
N ASN A 36 -3.64 -5.47 -1.89
CA ASN A 36 -4.50 -6.41 -1.19
C ASN A 36 -4.97 -5.86 0.17
N LYS A 37 -4.10 -5.18 0.92
CA LYS A 37 -4.46 -4.49 2.16
C LYS A 37 -5.51 -3.40 1.93
N VAL A 38 -5.32 -2.56 0.90
CA VAL A 38 -6.30 -1.53 0.54
C VAL A 38 -7.63 -2.17 0.16
N ILE A 39 -7.63 -3.24 -0.65
CA ILE A 39 -8.84 -4.00 -0.99
C ILE A 39 -9.53 -4.58 0.25
N ALA A 40 -8.76 -5.15 1.19
CA ALA A 40 -9.31 -5.67 2.44
C ALA A 40 -9.95 -4.56 3.28
N LEU A 41 -9.27 -3.43 3.45
CA LEU A 41 -9.81 -2.27 4.16
C LEU A 41 -11.07 -1.73 3.48
N MET A 42 -11.06 -1.57 2.16
CA MET A 42 -12.26 -1.15 1.42
C MET A 42 -13.43 -2.12 1.62
N LYS A 43 -13.19 -3.44 1.69
CA LYS A 43 -14.23 -4.42 1.99
C LYS A 43 -14.76 -4.27 3.42
N THR A 44 -13.87 -4.13 4.41
CA THR A 44 -14.23 -3.99 5.82
C THR A 44 -15.04 -2.72 6.07
N TYR A 45 -14.60 -1.59 5.51
CA TYR A 45 -15.26 -0.29 5.69
C TYR A 45 -16.35 -0.02 4.65
N ARG A 46 -16.65 -0.97 3.75
CA ARG A 46 -17.63 -0.80 2.68
C ARG A 46 -18.99 -0.34 3.20
N TYR A 47 -19.45 -0.96 4.29
CA TYR A 47 -20.77 -0.66 4.85
C TYR A 47 -20.85 0.79 5.35
N ILE A 48 -19.80 1.28 6.00
CA ILE A 48 -19.72 2.64 6.55
C ILE A 48 -19.56 3.67 5.43
N LEU A 49 -18.68 3.40 4.46
CA LEU A 49 -18.43 4.31 3.33
C LEU A 49 -19.67 4.45 2.42
N LEU A 50 -20.39 3.36 2.19
CA LEU A 50 -21.61 3.34 1.38
C LEU A 50 -22.89 3.67 2.18
N HIS A 51 -22.79 3.88 3.50
CA HIS A 51 -23.95 4.14 4.34
C HIS A 51 -24.65 5.44 3.93
N ARG A 52 -25.92 5.39 3.52
CA ARG A 52 -26.63 6.58 3.01
C ARG A 52 -26.97 7.62 4.08
N GLY A 53 -27.04 7.21 5.36
CA GLY A 53 -27.34 8.10 6.48
C GLY A 53 -26.12 8.80 7.10
N LEU A 54 -24.90 8.56 6.60
CA LEU A 54 -23.71 9.22 7.12
C LEU A 54 -23.46 10.54 6.37
N ASN A 55 -23.18 11.63 7.11
CA ASN A 55 -22.80 12.91 6.50
C ASN A 55 -21.58 12.74 5.58
N MET A 56 -21.60 13.42 4.44
CA MET A 56 -20.55 13.32 3.42
C MET A 56 -19.18 13.75 3.96
N GLU A 57 -19.14 14.75 4.83
CA GLU A 57 -17.90 15.20 5.48
C GLU A 57 -17.28 14.11 6.35
N VAL A 58 -18.11 13.35 7.07
CA VAL A 58 -17.65 12.22 7.90
C VAL A 58 -17.10 11.10 7.04
N LYS A 59 -17.72 10.84 5.88
CA LYS A 59 -17.19 9.85 4.91
C LYS A 59 -15.84 10.27 4.36
N ILE A 60 -15.69 11.54 3.99
CA ILE A 60 -14.42 12.09 3.51
C ILE A 60 -13.34 12.01 4.60
N LEU A 61 -13.70 12.31 5.85
CA LEU A 61 -12.79 12.21 6.99
C LEU A 61 -12.32 10.77 7.22
N LEU A 62 -13.25 9.81 7.24
CA LEU A 62 -12.94 8.38 7.38
C LEU A 62 -12.08 7.85 6.22
N TYR A 63 -12.41 8.26 5.00
CA TYR A 63 -11.61 7.94 3.83
C TYR A 63 -10.17 8.47 3.98
N LYS A 64 -10.02 9.73 4.41
CA LYS A 64 -8.70 10.35 4.61
C LYS A 64 -7.91 9.77 5.78
N SER A 65 -8.56 9.34 6.85
CA SER A 65 -7.86 8.83 8.03
C SER A 65 -7.48 7.35 7.91
N ILE A 66 -8.24 6.55 7.16
CA ILE A 66 -8.04 5.08 7.11
C ILE A 66 -7.43 4.64 5.76
N LEU A 67 -7.96 5.14 4.64
CA LEU A 67 -7.57 4.68 3.31
C LEU A 67 -6.36 5.45 2.77
N MET A 68 -6.31 6.78 2.95
CA MET A 68 -5.17 7.58 2.47
C MET A 68 -3.82 7.15 3.06
N PRO A 69 -3.66 6.83 4.36
CA PRO A 69 -2.33 6.46 4.87
C PRO A 69 -1.78 5.21 4.20
N VAL A 70 -2.62 4.20 3.93
CA VAL A 70 -2.19 2.95 3.29
C VAL A 70 -1.90 3.16 1.79
N LEU A 71 -2.66 4.04 1.14
CA LEU A 71 -2.44 4.42 -0.26
C LEU A 71 -1.19 5.30 -0.44
N PHE A 72 -1.03 6.35 0.36
CA PHE A 72 0.03 7.35 0.21
C PHE A 72 1.36 6.92 0.82
N TYR A 73 1.37 6.14 1.90
CA TYR A 73 2.60 5.53 2.40
C TYR A 73 3.24 4.63 1.32
N GLY A 74 2.40 3.91 0.56
CA GLY A 74 2.84 3.14 -0.60
C GLY A 74 3.29 4.00 -1.78
N ALA A 75 2.75 5.21 -1.97
CA ALA A 75 3.00 6.05 -3.14
C ALA A 75 4.47 6.46 -3.29
N ALA A 76 5.17 6.79 -2.19
CA ALA A 76 6.60 7.08 -2.22
C ALA A 76 7.43 5.89 -2.74
N ILE A 77 6.95 4.66 -2.51
CA ILE A 77 7.61 3.42 -2.92
C ILE A 77 7.14 3.00 -4.34
N TRP A 78 5.91 3.35 -4.70
CA TRP A 78 5.30 3.05 -6.00
C TRP A 78 5.58 4.08 -7.08
N ALA A 79 6.25 5.19 -6.78
CA ALA A 79 6.74 6.09 -7.82
C ALA A 79 7.57 5.33 -8.88
N ASN A 80 8.27 4.26 -8.46
CA ASN A 80 9.00 3.33 -9.32
C ASN A 80 8.21 2.05 -9.68
N ALA A 81 6.96 1.89 -9.22
CA ALA A 81 6.13 0.75 -9.55
C ALA A 81 5.51 0.90 -10.95
N THR A 82 5.31 -0.23 -11.63
CA THR A 82 4.75 -0.24 -12.98
C THR A 82 3.35 0.39 -13.03
N ALA A 83 3.09 1.20 -14.06
CA ALA A 83 1.83 1.92 -14.28
C ALA A 83 0.56 1.03 -14.18
N ARG A 84 0.68 -0.26 -14.50
CA ARG A 84 -0.39 -1.25 -14.35
C ARG A 84 -0.88 -1.40 -12.90
N HIS A 85 0.02 -1.38 -11.91
CA HIS A 85 -0.36 -1.51 -10.51
C HIS A 85 -1.01 -0.23 -9.98
N ILE A 86 -0.49 0.93 -10.38
CA ILE A 86 -1.07 2.25 -10.05
C ILE A 86 -2.49 2.34 -10.62
N ARG A 87 -2.69 1.96 -11.89
CA ARG A 87 -4.03 1.90 -12.50
C ARG A 87 -5.00 0.99 -11.74
N LYS A 88 -4.54 -0.18 -11.26
CA LYS A 88 -5.37 -1.07 -10.46
C LYS A 88 -5.83 -0.40 -9.16
N LEU A 89 -4.94 0.30 -8.46
CA LEU A 89 -5.28 1.06 -7.25
C LEU A 89 -6.31 2.15 -7.54
N GLN A 90 -6.09 2.94 -8.60
CA GLN A 90 -6.99 4.01 -9.00
C GLN A 90 -8.39 3.49 -9.37
N VAL A 91 -8.48 2.37 -10.06
CA VAL A 91 -9.79 1.73 -10.36
C VAL A 91 -10.51 1.32 -9.09
N GLN A 92 -9.80 0.82 -8.07
CA GLN A 92 -10.46 0.48 -6.81
C GLN A 92 -10.88 1.74 -6.04
N GLN A 93 -10.05 2.77 -6.05
CA GLN A 93 -10.35 4.06 -5.43
C GLN A 93 -11.63 4.69 -5.99
N ASN A 94 -11.78 4.68 -7.32
CA ASN A 94 -12.96 5.21 -8.00
C ASN A 94 -14.25 4.43 -7.70
N LYS A 95 -14.19 3.22 -7.14
CA LYS A 95 -15.39 2.48 -6.72
C LYS A 95 -15.89 2.89 -5.33
N CYS A 96 -15.06 3.56 -4.54
CA CYS A 96 -15.36 3.95 -3.17
C CYS A 96 -15.59 5.46 -3.01
N SER A 97 -15.16 6.26 -4.00
CA SER A 97 -15.46 7.69 -4.10
C SER A 97 -16.84 7.87 -4.73
#